data_AF-A0A2G2J4Z8-F1
#
_entry.id   AF-A0A2G2J4Z8-F1
#
_cell.length_a   1.000
_cell.length_b   1.000
_cell.length_c   1.000
_cell.angle_alpha   90.00
_cell.angle_beta   90.00
_cell.angle_gamma   90.00
#
_symmetry.space_group_name_H-M   'P 1'
#
loop_
_entity.id
_entity.type
_entity.pdbx_description
1 polymer ?
#
loop_
_entity_poly.entity_id
_entity_poly.type
_entity_poly.pdbx_seq_one_letter_code
_entity_poly.pdbx_strand_id
1 'polypeptide(L)'
;MFFKTLFALVITVVLAGGAVYFLTNTTTVTSSGQVIHVSPLKQKISAIFKGNQGSQADMDQTRVPKISAATAKNMINVLLEQAQRINSPELQDQAYIDIVNYALDHQVFDAAGTAMKNIRQIELRDTARGQMAVSMVRAGKTAQAFEIIDQVEIDGLRDVLRLQAIEAIVLPQNDI
;
A
#
# COMPACT_ATOMS: atom_id res chain seq x y z
N MET A 1 -16.09 6.13 -51.44
CA MET A 1 -16.21 5.22 -50.28
C MET A 1 -16.27 6.11 -49.04
N PHE A 2 -17.45 6.60 -48.61
CA PHE A 2 -18.46 5.93 -47.74
C PHE A 2 -17.81 5.55 -46.40
N PHE A 3 -18.07 6.11 -45.20
CA PHE A 3 -19.20 6.75 -44.49
C PHE A 3 -18.58 7.73 -43.45
N LYS A 4 -18.86 9.02 -43.30
CA LYS A 4 -20.07 9.76 -42.86
C LYS A 4 -20.78 9.21 -41.61
N THR A 5 -21.06 10.16 -40.70
CA THR A 5 -22.05 10.18 -39.59
C THR A 5 -21.69 9.42 -38.30
N LEU A 6 -21.42 10.11 -37.18
CA LEU A 6 -22.38 10.82 -36.29
C LEU A 6 -22.98 9.83 -35.28
N PHE A 7 -22.65 9.97 -33.98
CA PHE A 7 -23.66 10.07 -32.93
C PHE A 7 -23.03 10.64 -31.66
N ALA A 8 -23.51 11.82 -31.29
CA ALA A 8 -23.30 12.43 -30.00
C ALA A 8 -24.42 11.99 -29.05
N LEU A 9 -24.05 11.87 -27.77
CA LEU A 9 -24.83 12.25 -26.58
C LEU A 9 -25.97 11.32 -26.09
N VAL A 10 -26.18 11.43 -24.76
CA VAL A 10 -27.30 11.01 -23.87
C VAL A 10 -26.85 9.94 -22.85
N ILE A 11 -26.37 10.26 -21.64
CA ILE A 11 -27.00 10.86 -20.42
C ILE A 11 -27.51 9.78 -19.41
N THR A 12 -26.88 9.79 -18.22
CA THR A 12 -27.47 9.65 -16.87
C THR A 12 -27.70 8.27 -16.21
N VAL A 13 -26.89 8.09 -15.13
CA VAL A 13 -27.18 7.56 -13.76
C VAL A 13 -27.73 6.14 -13.62
N VAL A 14 -26.89 5.28 -13.00
CA VAL A 14 -27.19 4.72 -11.67
C VAL A 14 -25.91 4.79 -10.83
N LEU A 15 -25.81 5.85 -10.01
CA LEU A 15 -25.02 5.85 -8.79
C LEU A 15 -25.72 4.90 -7.81
N ALA A 16 -25.28 3.64 -7.77
CA ALA A 16 -25.66 2.71 -6.72
C ALA A 16 -24.42 1.99 -6.24
N GLY A 17 -24.11 2.20 -4.95
CA GLY A 17 -23.21 1.35 -4.19
C GLY A 17 -21.74 1.68 -4.37
N GLY A 18 -21.16 2.28 -3.33
CA GLY A 18 -19.73 2.44 -3.22
C GLY A 18 -19.01 1.10 -3.27
N ALA A 19 -17.84 1.12 -3.89
CA ALA A 19 -16.77 0.19 -3.59
C ALA A 19 -15.48 1.01 -3.71
N VAL A 20 -14.92 1.34 -2.56
CA VAL A 20 -13.52 1.73 -2.44
C VAL A 20 -12.70 0.57 -3.03
N TYR A 21 -12.03 0.81 -4.15
CA TYR A 21 -11.16 -0.19 -4.77
C TYR A 21 -9.95 -0.43 -3.86
N PHE A 22 -10.00 -1.51 -3.09
CA PHE A 22 -8.79 -2.21 -2.64
C PHE A 22 -8.19 -2.91 -3.87
N LEU A 23 -7.05 -2.41 -4.35
CA LEU A 23 -6.31 -2.98 -5.46
C LEU A 23 -5.60 -4.27 -4.98
N THR A 24 -6.20 -5.43 -5.24
CA THR A 24 -5.48 -6.71 -5.20
C THR A 24 -4.87 -6.96 -6.58
N ASN A 25 -3.58 -7.29 -6.61
CA ASN A 25 -2.86 -7.57 -7.84
C ASN A 25 -3.35 -8.89 -8.46
N THR A 26 -4.29 -8.81 -9.41
CA THR A 26 -4.51 -9.88 -10.40
C THR A 26 -4.44 -9.30 -11.81
N THR A 27 -3.31 -9.47 -12.46
CA THR A 27 -3.15 -9.14 -13.88
C THR A 27 -3.75 -10.27 -14.71
N THR A 28 -5.01 -10.11 -15.14
CA THR A 28 -5.55 -10.96 -16.21
C THR A 28 -5.13 -10.38 -17.55
N VAL A 29 -4.15 -11.01 -18.19
CA VAL A 29 -3.82 -10.72 -19.60
C VAL A 29 -4.83 -11.48 -20.48
N THR A 30 -5.72 -10.75 -21.15
CA THR A 30 -6.63 -11.31 -22.15
C THR A 30 -6.03 -11.11 -23.54
N SER A 31 -5.45 -12.16 -24.11
CA SER A 31 -5.19 -12.25 -25.55
C SER A 31 -5.99 -13.42 -26.12
N SER A 32 -6.81 -13.13 -27.12
CA SER A 32 -7.41 -14.08 -28.05
C SER A 32 -8.15 -15.29 -27.44
N GLY A 33 -9.39 -15.07 -26.98
CA GLY A 33 -10.52 -16.01 -27.19
C GLY A 33 -10.42 -17.44 -26.65
N GLN A 34 -9.44 -17.79 -25.83
CA GLN A 34 -9.30 -19.13 -25.27
C GLN A 34 -9.23 -19.04 -23.74
N VAL A 35 -10.27 -19.52 -23.07
CA VAL A 35 -10.30 -19.67 -21.62
C VAL A 35 -9.36 -20.82 -21.25
N ILE A 36 -8.14 -20.50 -20.85
CA ILE A 36 -7.24 -21.49 -20.24
C ILE A 36 -7.58 -21.56 -18.75
N HIS A 37 -8.39 -22.55 -18.37
CA HIS A 37 -8.50 -22.97 -16.98
C HIS A 37 -7.17 -23.63 -16.57
N VAL A 38 -6.27 -22.85 -15.98
CA VAL A 38 -5.13 -23.41 -15.24
C VAL A 38 -5.60 -23.76 -13.82
N SER A 39 -5.89 -25.04 -13.61
CA SER A 39 -6.12 -25.60 -12.27
C SER A 39 -4.90 -25.35 -11.37
N PRO A 40 -5.09 -24.93 -10.10
CA PRO A 40 -3.97 -24.74 -9.19
C PRO A 40 -3.30 -26.08 -8.91
N LEU A 41 -1.98 -26.13 -9.12
CA LEU A 41 -1.10 -27.26 -8.85
C LEU A 41 -0.89 -27.44 -7.33
N LYS A 42 -1.99 -27.57 -6.57
CA LYS A 42 -2.02 -27.61 -5.10
C LYS A 42 -2.63 -28.90 -4.53
N GLN A 43 -2.59 -30.00 -5.29
CA GLN A 43 -3.21 -31.26 -4.86
C GLN A 43 -2.33 -32.51 -4.86
N LYS A 44 -1.03 -32.40 -5.16
CA LYS A 44 -0.17 -33.62 -5.21
C LYS A 44 1.11 -33.59 -4.38
N ILE A 45 1.15 -32.80 -3.32
CA ILE A 45 2.21 -32.90 -2.27
C ILE A 45 1.67 -33.57 -0.99
N SER A 46 0.35 -33.59 -0.80
CA SER A 46 -0.32 -34.16 0.38
C SER A 46 -0.29 -35.69 0.48
N ALA A 47 0.21 -36.40 -0.54
CA ALA A 47 0.30 -37.87 -0.53
C ALA A 47 1.68 -38.42 -0.11
N ILE A 48 2.72 -37.59 0.00
CA ILE A 48 4.08 -38.04 0.32
C ILE A 48 4.38 -37.98 1.83
N PHE A 49 3.62 -37.20 2.61
CA PHE A 49 3.81 -37.02 4.06
C PHE A 49 2.78 -37.76 4.93
N LYS A 50 2.31 -38.93 4.49
CA LYS A 50 1.49 -39.83 5.31
C LYS A 50 2.41 -40.75 6.14
N GLY A 51 2.84 -40.28 7.30
CA GLY A 51 3.60 -41.14 8.21
C GLY A 51 4.15 -40.45 9.46
N ASN A 52 3.30 -39.82 10.27
CA ASN A 52 3.46 -39.88 11.74
C ASN A 52 2.18 -39.32 12.41
N GLN A 53 1.27 -40.21 12.82
CA GLN A 53 0.18 -39.84 13.73
C GLN A 53 0.67 -40.02 15.16
N GLY A 54 0.84 -38.91 15.87
CA GLY A 54 1.05 -38.87 17.30
C GLY A 54 0.43 -37.60 17.87
N SER A 55 -0.72 -37.76 18.52
CA SER A 55 -1.35 -36.88 19.51
C SER A 55 -1.75 -35.45 19.11
N GLN A 56 -3.06 -35.29 18.91
CA GLN A 56 -3.79 -34.02 18.98
C GLN A 56 -3.75 -33.45 20.40
N ALA A 57 -3.05 -32.32 20.55
CA ALA A 57 -3.36 -31.25 21.50
C ALA A 57 -2.80 -29.94 20.90
N ASP A 58 -3.60 -28.88 20.95
CA ASP A 58 -3.32 -27.50 20.53
C ASP A 58 -3.22 -27.19 19.02
N MET A 59 -4.39 -26.88 18.46
CA MET A 59 -4.52 -26.18 17.18
C MET A 59 -4.22 -24.68 17.37
N ASP A 60 -2.95 -24.28 17.35
CA ASP A 60 -2.52 -22.90 17.08
C ASP A 60 -1.88 -22.84 15.68
N GLN A 61 -2.73 -22.65 14.67
CA GLN A 61 -2.36 -22.52 13.25
C GLN A 61 -3.37 -21.52 12.67
N THR A 62 -3.07 -20.23 12.50
CA THR A 62 -2.03 -19.67 11.65
C THR A 62 -1.58 -18.31 12.19
N ARG A 63 -0.59 -18.28 13.07
CA ARG A 63 0.13 -17.03 13.36
C ARG A 63 1.12 -16.81 12.22
N VAL A 64 0.70 -16.09 11.17
CA VAL A 64 1.67 -15.46 10.26
C VAL A 64 2.66 -14.71 11.18
N PRO A 65 3.96 -15.05 11.17
CA PRO A 65 4.88 -14.41 12.09
C PRO A 65 4.85 -12.92 11.80
N LYS A 66 4.36 -12.13 12.76
CA LYS A 66 4.45 -10.67 12.70
C LYS A 66 5.93 -10.36 12.50
N ILE A 67 6.30 -9.90 11.30
CA ILE A 67 7.68 -9.58 10.97
C ILE A 67 8.15 -8.58 12.01
N SER A 68 9.27 -8.88 12.68
CA SER A 68 9.80 -7.98 13.70
C SER A 68 10.19 -6.64 13.06
N ALA A 69 10.05 -5.55 13.82
CA ALA A 69 10.47 -4.23 13.33
C ALA A 69 11.94 -4.20 12.89
N ALA A 70 12.81 -5.01 13.53
CA ALA A 70 14.21 -5.15 13.14
C ALA A 70 14.36 -5.83 11.76
N THR A 71 13.59 -6.89 11.51
CA THR A 71 13.58 -7.57 10.20
C THR A 71 13.03 -6.64 9.12
N ALA A 72 11.95 -5.91 9.40
CA ALA A 72 11.38 -4.93 8.48
C ALA A 72 12.39 -3.82 8.14
N LYS A 73 13.09 -3.28 9.15
CA LYS A 73 14.14 -2.27 8.95
C LYS A 73 15.27 -2.77 8.04
N ASN A 74 15.74 -3.99 8.25
CA ASN A 74 16.77 -4.58 7.39
C ASN A 74 16.30 -4.73 5.94
N MET A 75 15.05 -5.18 5.74
CA MET A 75 14.46 -5.26 4.40
C MET A 75 14.37 -3.88 3.75
N ILE A 76 13.90 -2.86 4.49
CA ILE A 76 13.79 -1.49 4.00
C ILE A 76 15.15 -0.93 3.57
N ASN A 77 16.24 -1.22 4.30
CA ASN A 77 17.57 -0.78 3.88
C ASN A 77 17.95 -1.36 2.51
N VAL A 78 17.69 -2.65 2.28
CA VAL A 78 17.92 -3.29 0.97
C VAL A 78 17.05 -2.64 -0.10
N LEU A 79 15.77 -2.37 0.19
CA LEU A 79 14.86 -1.72 -0.75
C LEU A 79 15.31 -0.30 -1.11
N LEU A 80 15.79 0.49 -0.14
CA LEU A 80 16.34 1.83 -0.36
C LEU A 80 17.56 1.78 -1.30
N GLU A 81 18.48 0.83 -1.09
CA GLU A 81 19.62 0.62 -1.98
C GLU A 81 19.20 0.25 -3.39
N GLN A 82 18.15 -0.56 -3.57
CA GLN A 82 17.65 -0.91 -4.90
C GLN A 82 16.93 0.26 -5.57
N ALA A 83 16.14 1.05 -4.83
CA ALA A 83 15.46 2.23 -5.36
C ALA A 83 16.45 3.28 -5.88
N GLN A 84 17.59 3.46 -5.20
CA GLN A 84 18.67 4.35 -5.66
C GLN A 84 19.28 3.94 -7.00
N ARG A 85 19.22 2.65 -7.35
CA ARG A 85 19.76 2.11 -8.60
C ARG A 85 18.80 2.21 -9.78
N ILE A 86 17.56 2.66 -9.56
CA ILE A 86 16.59 2.87 -10.63
C ILE A 86 16.99 4.12 -11.42
N ASN A 87 17.23 3.94 -12.72
CA ASN A 87 17.69 5.03 -13.61
C ASN A 87 16.57 5.99 -14.01
N SER A 88 15.34 5.51 -14.15
CA SER A 88 14.20 6.38 -14.46
C SER A 88 13.82 7.15 -13.19
N PRO A 89 13.88 8.49 -13.23
CA PRO A 89 13.58 9.28 -12.05
C PRO A 89 12.15 9.04 -11.56
N GLU A 90 11.16 8.95 -12.45
CA GLU A 90 9.75 8.76 -12.11
C GLU A 90 9.52 7.41 -11.42
N LEU A 91 10.13 6.34 -11.94
CA LEU A 91 10.08 5.02 -11.32
C LEU A 91 10.80 4.98 -9.97
N GLN A 92 11.87 5.76 -9.83
CA GLN A 92 12.58 5.88 -8.56
C GLN A 92 11.71 6.56 -7.49
N ASP A 93 11.03 7.67 -7.82
CA ASP A 93 10.12 8.34 -6.89
C ASP A 93 8.96 7.41 -6.48
N GLN A 94 8.41 6.66 -7.43
CA GLN A 94 7.39 5.65 -7.15
C GLN A 94 7.91 4.55 -6.22
N ALA A 95 9.13 4.05 -6.44
CA ALA A 95 9.73 3.05 -5.56
C ALA A 95 9.92 3.58 -4.14
N TYR A 96 10.28 4.86 -3.97
CA TYR A 96 10.36 5.46 -2.64
C TYR A 96 8.99 5.59 -1.97
N ILE A 97 7.91 5.90 -2.71
CA ILE A 97 6.53 5.87 -2.17
C ILE A 97 6.18 4.46 -1.68
N ASP A 98 6.49 3.43 -2.45
CA ASP A 98 6.20 2.04 -2.07
C ASP A 98 6.97 1.64 -0.80
N ILE A 99 8.23 2.10 -0.67
CA ILE A 99 9.04 1.88 0.53
C ILE A 99 8.47 2.63 1.74
N VAL A 100 7.99 3.87 1.56
CA VAL A 100 7.30 4.62 2.62
C VAL A 100 6.10 3.81 3.13
N ASN A 101 5.23 3.34 2.23
CA ASN A 101 4.04 2.56 2.58
C ASN A 101 4.42 1.29 3.35
N TYR A 102 5.38 0.52 2.82
CA TYR A 102 5.86 -0.70 3.48
C TYR A 102 6.43 -0.42 4.88
N ALA A 103 7.17 0.67 5.04
CA ALA A 103 7.73 1.08 6.32
C ALA A 103 6.64 1.52 7.32
N LEU A 104 5.60 2.20 6.85
CA LEU A 104 4.46 2.61 7.67
C LEU A 104 3.64 1.41 8.16
N ASP A 105 3.41 0.40 7.31
CA ASP A 105 2.71 -0.83 7.68
C ASP A 105 3.42 -1.58 8.82
N HIS A 106 4.75 -1.45 8.90
CA HIS A 106 5.57 -2.06 9.94
C HIS A 106 5.94 -1.10 11.07
N GLN A 107 5.36 0.11 11.10
CA GLN A 107 5.61 1.15 12.10
C GLN A 107 7.09 1.57 12.22
N VAL A 108 7.87 1.44 11.13
CA VAL A 108 9.28 1.83 11.05
C VAL A 108 9.40 3.26 10.50
N PHE A 109 8.97 4.23 11.31
CA PHE A 109 8.81 5.62 10.88
C PHE A 109 10.12 6.32 10.47
N ASP A 110 11.25 5.99 11.10
CA ASP A 110 12.55 6.58 10.75
C ASP A 110 12.96 6.20 9.30
N ALA A 111 12.67 4.95 8.92
CA ALA A 111 12.98 4.44 7.60
C ALA A 111 12.01 5.01 6.55
N ALA A 112 10.71 5.15 6.90
CA ALA A 112 9.75 5.87 6.09
C ALA A 112 10.20 7.31 5.82
N GLY A 113 10.64 8.03 6.85
CA GLY A 113 11.15 9.40 6.69
C GLY A 113 12.41 9.48 5.84
N THR A 114 13.26 8.46 5.88
CA THR A 114 14.44 8.36 5.00
C THR A 114 14.04 8.17 3.54
N ALA A 115 13.12 7.24 3.25
CA ALA A 115 12.59 7.02 1.90
C ALA A 115 11.91 8.28 1.34
N MET A 116 11.04 8.90 2.15
CA MET A 116 10.31 10.11 1.80
C MET A 116 11.24 11.27 1.38
N LYS A 117 12.34 11.49 2.10
CA LYS A 117 13.31 12.55 1.77
C LYS A 117 14.00 12.36 0.42
N ASN A 118 14.04 11.14 -0.11
CA ASN A 118 14.64 10.84 -1.42
C ASN A 118 13.64 11.00 -2.58
N ILE A 119 12.35 11.20 -2.31
CA ILE A 119 11.35 11.52 -3.34
C ILE A 119 11.65 12.92 -3.87
N ARG A 120 11.80 13.07 -5.18
CA ARG A 120 12.17 14.35 -5.80
C ARG A 120 10.96 15.27 -6.01
N GLN A 121 9.85 14.72 -6.53
CA GLN A 121 8.62 15.48 -6.73
C GLN A 121 8.04 15.96 -5.39
N ILE A 122 7.75 17.25 -5.28
CA ILE A 122 7.26 17.87 -4.05
C ILE A 122 5.89 17.30 -3.68
N GLU A 123 5.00 17.14 -4.67
CA GLU A 123 3.64 16.66 -4.51
C GLU A 123 3.61 15.23 -3.94
N LEU A 124 4.49 14.36 -4.45
CA LEU A 124 4.63 13.00 -3.96
C LEU A 124 5.22 12.97 -2.54
N ARG A 125 6.20 13.84 -2.27
CA ARG A 125 6.83 13.92 -0.95
C ARG A 125 5.85 14.42 0.11
N ASP A 126 5.03 15.41 -0.21
CA ASP A 126 3.99 15.90 0.69
C ASP A 126 2.83 14.90 0.85
N THR A 127 2.51 14.14 -0.20
CA THR A 127 1.57 13.01 -0.09
C THR A 127 2.09 11.97 0.90
N ALA A 128 3.37 11.62 0.82
CA ALA A 128 4.02 10.72 1.77
C ALA A 128 4.04 11.31 3.19
N ARG A 129 4.31 12.61 3.37
CA ARG A 129 4.21 13.29 4.69
C ARG A 129 2.81 13.14 5.28
N GLY A 130 1.77 13.34 4.49
CA GLY A 130 0.38 13.16 4.92
C GLY A 130 0.09 11.73 5.39
N GLN A 131 0.49 10.74 4.60
CA GLN A 131 0.37 9.32 4.96
C GLN A 131 1.13 8.98 6.25
N MET A 132 2.36 9.49 6.38
CA MET A 132 3.17 9.32 7.59
C MET A 132 2.50 9.93 8.81
N ALA A 133 1.97 11.15 8.71
CA ALA A 133 1.31 11.83 9.81
C ALA A 133 0.06 11.06 10.29
N VAL A 134 -0.78 10.59 9.37
CA VAL A 134 -1.95 9.77 9.70
C VAL A 134 -1.52 8.46 10.39
N SER A 135 -0.52 7.77 9.86
CA SER A 135 -0.01 6.53 10.45
C SER A 135 0.60 6.76 11.85
N MET A 136 1.34 7.86 12.04
CA MET A 136 1.90 8.24 13.33
C MET A 136 0.82 8.55 14.37
N VAL A 137 -0.21 9.31 14.01
CA VAL A 137 -1.38 9.56 14.86
C VAL A 137 -2.01 8.25 15.31
N ARG A 138 -2.24 7.32 14.37
CA ARG A 138 -2.83 6.00 14.66
C ARG A 138 -1.94 5.16 15.58
N ALA A 139 -0.63 5.35 15.53
CA ALA A 139 0.34 4.72 16.42
C ALA A 139 0.52 5.46 17.77
N GLY A 140 -0.29 6.48 18.07
CA GLY A 140 -0.19 7.28 19.30
C GLY A 140 0.95 8.31 19.31
N LYS A 141 1.59 8.55 18.17
CA LYS A 141 2.73 9.47 18.00
C LYS A 141 2.27 10.85 17.53
N THR A 142 1.26 11.41 18.19
CA THR A 142 0.57 12.62 17.75
C THR A 142 1.48 13.84 17.59
N ALA A 143 2.38 14.10 18.55
CA ALA A 143 3.28 15.24 18.46
C ALA A 143 4.20 15.16 17.22
N GLN A 144 4.80 13.99 16.99
CA GLN A 144 5.66 13.74 15.82
C GLN A 144 4.90 13.85 14.50
N ALA A 145 3.63 13.45 14.49
CA ALA A 145 2.79 13.59 13.30
C ALA A 145 2.63 15.07 12.89
N PHE A 146 2.37 15.96 13.85
CA PHE A 146 2.27 17.39 13.57
C PHE A 146 3.61 18.03 13.18
N GLU A 147 4.72 17.58 13.76
CA GLU A 147 6.06 18.02 13.32
C GLU A 147 6.36 17.67 11.85
N ILE A 148 5.88 16.51 11.37
CA ILE A 148 5.99 16.14 9.95
C ILE A 148 5.09 17.02 9.07
N ILE A 149 3.87 17.31 9.54
CA ILE A 149 2.95 18.19 8.79
C ILE A 149 3.52 19.61 8.67
N ASP A 150 4.24 20.09 9.67
CA ASP A 150 4.87 21.42 9.62
C ASP A 150 6.00 21.54 8.57
N GLN A 151 6.50 20.40 8.10
CA GLN A 151 7.50 20.32 7.03
C GLN A 151 6.89 20.19 5.63
N VAL A 152 5.56 20.22 5.52
CA VAL A 152 4.86 20.23 4.23
C VAL A 152 5.27 21.47 3.44
N GLU A 153 5.63 21.24 2.18
CA GLU A 153 6.23 22.24 1.31
C GLU A 153 5.20 23.01 0.48
N ILE A 154 4.02 22.43 0.25
CA ILE A 154 2.90 23.09 -0.41
C ILE A 154 2.08 23.88 0.62
N ASP A 155 2.13 25.21 0.52
CA ASP A 155 1.57 26.17 1.50
C ASP A 155 0.04 26.11 1.71
N GLY A 156 -0.71 25.34 0.90
CA GLY A 156 -2.15 25.08 1.11
C GLY A 156 -2.48 23.68 1.64
N LEU A 157 -1.52 22.76 1.61
CA LEU A 157 -1.75 21.35 1.97
C LEU A 157 -1.59 21.12 3.47
N ARG A 158 -0.79 21.97 4.15
CA ARG A 158 -0.49 21.83 5.58
C ARG A 158 -1.75 21.80 6.45
N ASP A 159 -2.67 22.74 6.25
CA ASP A 159 -3.89 22.83 7.06
C ASP A 159 -4.85 21.66 6.80
N VAL A 160 -4.93 21.21 5.55
CA VAL A 160 -5.71 20.02 5.17
C VAL A 160 -5.15 18.78 5.87
N LEU A 161 -3.83 18.60 5.88
CA LEU A 161 -3.19 17.47 6.56
C LEU A 161 -3.33 17.57 8.09
N ARG A 162 -3.28 18.77 8.67
CA ARG A 162 -3.58 18.98 10.10
C ARG A 162 -5.00 18.56 10.43
N LEU A 163 -5.99 18.93 9.60
CA LEU A 163 -7.38 18.51 9.78
C LEU A 163 -7.51 16.99 9.71
N GLN A 164 -6.92 16.35 8.70
CA GLN A 164 -6.94 14.88 8.58
C GLN A 164 -6.30 14.17 9.77
N ALA A 165 -5.20 14.71 10.31
CA ALA A 165 -4.57 14.18 11.51
C ALA A 165 -5.48 14.31 12.73
N ILE A 166 -6.19 15.43 12.89
CA ILE A 166 -7.17 15.62 13.96
C ILE A 166 -8.33 14.63 13.82
N GLU A 167 -8.87 14.45 12.61
CA GLU A 167 -9.93 13.48 12.32
C GLU A 167 -9.48 12.05 12.67
N ALA A 168 -8.24 11.69 12.34
CA ALA A 168 -7.67 10.38 12.66
C ALA A 168 -7.49 10.14 14.17
N ILE A 169 -7.42 11.20 15.00
CA ILE A 169 -7.42 11.08 16.47
C ILE A 169 -8.84 10.86 16.99
N VAL A 170 -9.81 11.61 16.47
CA VAL A 170 -11.16 11.70 17.03
C VAL A 170 -12.04 10.53 16.57
N LEU A 171 -11.85 10.04 15.36
CA LEU A 171 -12.66 8.96 14.81
C LEU A 171 -12.21 7.62 15.40
N PRO A 172 -13.08 6.89 16.14
CA PRO A 172 -12.78 5.55 16.59
C PRO A 172 -12.54 4.66 15.37
N GLN A 173 -11.47 3.85 15.43
CA GLN A 173 -11.17 2.90 14.37
C GLN A 173 -12.24 1.81 14.37
N ASN A 174 -13.24 1.97 13.51
CA ASN A 174 -14.11 0.86 13.15
C ASN A 174 -13.29 -0.04 12.24
N ASP A 175 -12.57 -0.98 12.84
CA ASP A 175 -12.01 -2.13 12.14
C ASP A 175 -13.16 -2.84 11.41
N ILE A 176 -13.15 -2.77 10.08
CA ILE A 176 -14.08 -3.50 9.20
C ILE A 176 -13.50 -4.88 8.91
#